data_AF-A0A136LJ67-F1
#
_entry.id   AF-A0A136LJ67-F1
#
_cell.length_a   1.000
_cell.length_b   1.000
_cell.length_c   1.000
_cell.angle_alpha   90.00
_cell.angle_beta   90.00
_cell.angle_gamma   90.00
#
_symmetry.space_group_name_H-M   'P 1'
#
loop_
_entity.id
_entity.type
_entity.pdbx_description
1 polymer ?
#
loop_
_entity_poly.entity_id
_entity_poly.type
_entity_poly.pdbx_seq_one_letter_code
_entity_poly.pdbx_strand_id
1 'polypeptide(L)'
;MTARTMFVQAFDHIRTGYYKKVDSKELKYAGLGGLMNSLGDPHTQYLEPQIAKEFDLETRGKFVGIGARLQGDPLGARVDTVFEEGPARRGGVRAGDTIVGVDGKSVGGLPTTEIVKLIRGEAGTFVSLELIRKGVEKPFKVRLKREPVVTPSVEFKMIEGALIGYVSVISFSEPTTEQFANACPSSARNRPRASSSTSAAIRAGCSKSPS
;
A
#
# COMPACT_ATOMS: atom_id res chain seq x y z
N MET A 1 42.19 16.85 16.06
CA MET A 1 41.40 15.81 15.37
C MET A 1 40.04 16.42 15.03
N THR A 2 39.62 16.46 13.75
CA THR A 2 38.31 17.06 13.40
C THR A 2 37.19 16.04 13.60
N ALA A 3 35.95 16.52 13.80
CA ALA A 3 34.77 15.66 13.95
C ALA A 3 34.61 14.69 12.75
N ARG A 4 34.89 15.18 11.54
CA ARG A 4 34.92 14.36 10.32
C ARG A 4 35.94 13.23 10.42
N THR A 5 37.16 13.53 10.85
CA THR A 5 38.21 12.51 10.98
C THR A 5 37.86 11.46 12.03
N MET A 6 37.29 11.86 13.16
CA MET A 6 36.86 10.93 14.21
C MET A 6 35.79 9.95 13.70
N PHE A 7 34.80 10.45 12.96
CA PHE A 7 33.74 9.61 12.37
C PHE A 7 34.31 8.61 11.36
N VAL A 8 35.20 9.06 10.46
CA VAL A 8 35.84 8.19 9.47
C VAL A 8 36.69 7.11 10.14
N GLN A 9 37.46 7.47 11.18
CA GLN A 9 38.28 6.52 11.93
C GLN A 9 37.42 5.47 12.65
N ALA A 10 36.34 5.88 13.31
CA ALA A 10 35.41 4.95 13.96
C ALA A 10 34.76 4.00 12.95
N PHE A 11 34.29 4.54 11.81
CA PHE A 11 33.73 3.75 10.72
C PHE A 11 34.70 2.70 10.19
N ASP A 12 35.95 3.10 9.89
CA ASP A 12 36.96 2.19 9.40
C ASP A 12 37.35 1.14 10.44
N HIS A 13 37.48 1.52 11.72
CA HIS A 13 37.80 0.60 12.80
C HIS A 13 36.73 -0.50 12.95
N ILE A 14 35.45 -0.13 12.88
CA ILE A 14 34.35 -1.10 12.90
C ILE A 14 34.39 -1.99 11.65
N ARG A 15 34.56 -1.39 10.47
CA ARG A 15 34.54 -2.12 9.19
C ARG A 15 35.65 -3.17 9.09
N THR A 16 36.86 -2.87 9.57
CA THR A 16 38.03 -3.76 9.42
C THR A 16 38.34 -4.57 10.66
N GLY A 17 37.99 -4.08 11.85
CA GLY A 17 38.36 -4.69 13.13
C GLY A 17 37.27 -5.55 13.77
N TYR A 18 36.04 -5.53 13.24
CA TYR A 18 34.96 -6.34 13.81
C TYR A 18 35.14 -7.82 13.47
N TYR A 19 34.82 -8.70 14.45
CA TYR A 19 35.01 -10.15 14.32
C TYR A 19 34.12 -10.82 13.27
N LYS A 20 33.10 -10.11 12.76
CA LYS A 20 32.25 -10.53 11.63
C LYS A 20 32.40 -9.55 10.47
N LYS A 21 32.14 -10.05 9.27
CA LYS A 21 32.05 -9.20 8.07
C LYS A 21 30.93 -8.17 8.27
N VAL A 22 31.28 -6.90 8.15
CA VAL A 22 30.33 -5.78 8.22
C VAL A 22 30.04 -5.27 6.81
N ASP A 23 28.76 -5.18 6.45
CA ASP A 23 28.36 -4.55 5.20
C ASP A 23 28.58 -3.04 5.28
N SER A 24 29.42 -2.51 4.39
CA SER A 24 29.79 -1.10 4.40
C SER A 24 28.65 -0.15 4.02
N LYS A 25 27.64 -0.64 3.30
CA LYS A 25 26.45 0.13 2.93
C LYS A 25 25.51 0.22 4.12
N GLU A 26 25.23 -0.91 4.77
CA GLU A 26 24.41 -0.94 5.99
C GLU A 26 25.03 -0.10 7.11
N LEU A 27 26.35 -0.20 7.33
CA LEU A 27 27.04 0.60 8.35
C LEU A 27 26.95 2.11 8.08
N LYS A 28 27.00 2.53 6.80
CA LYS A 28 26.84 3.95 6.43
C LYS A 28 25.44 4.44 6.75
N TYR A 29 24.42 3.69 6.38
CA TYR A 29 23.03 4.06 6.63
C TYR A 29 22.70 4.09 8.11
N ALA A 30 23.17 3.11 8.88
CA ALA A 30 23.05 3.12 10.34
C ALA A 30 23.73 4.36 10.95
N GLY A 31 24.91 4.75 10.45
CA GLY A 31 25.60 5.97 10.86
C GLY A 31 24.80 7.25 10.57
N LEU A 32 24.25 7.37 9.36
CA LEU A 32 23.40 8.51 8.98
C LEU A 32 22.11 8.56 9.81
N GLY A 33 21.46 7.42 10.02
CA GLY A 33 20.29 7.31 10.91
C GLY A 33 20.61 7.72 12.34
N GLY A 34 21.76 7.31 12.88
CA GLY A 34 22.22 7.72 14.21
C GLY A 34 22.47 9.23 14.32
N LEU A 35 23.06 9.84 13.29
CA LEU A 35 23.24 11.30 13.24
C LEU A 35 21.90 12.04 13.24
N MET A 36 20.92 11.59 12.45
CA MET A 36 19.60 12.22 12.38
C MET A 36 18.83 12.05 13.69
N ASN A 37 18.87 10.85 14.28
CA ASN A 37 18.24 10.58 15.58
C ASN A 37 18.82 11.43 16.71
N SER A 38 20.10 11.85 16.61
CA SER A 38 20.73 12.71 17.62
C SER A 38 20.14 14.12 17.71
N LEU A 39 19.35 14.54 16.71
CA LEU A 39 18.69 15.85 16.69
C LEU A 39 17.50 15.94 17.66
N GLY A 40 17.01 14.80 18.16
CA GLY A 40 15.89 14.76 19.11
C GLY A 40 14.53 15.15 18.51
N ASP A 41 14.46 15.35 17.20
CA ASP A 41 13.21 15.62 16.48
C ASP A 41 12.60 14.30 15.96
N PRO A 42 11.43 13.87 16.46
CA PRO A 42 10.79 12.62 16.03
C PRO A 42 10.39 12.60 14.54
N HIS A 43 10.30 13.78 13.91
CA HIS A 43 9.95 13.92 12.49
C HIS A 43 11.17 13.99 11.56
N THR A 44 12.38 14.08 12.11
CA THR A 44 13.61 14.08 11.32
C THR A 44 14.23 12.69 11.29
N GLN A 45 14.18 12.03 10.13
CA GLN A 45 14.72 10.68 9.96
C GLN A 45 15.47 10.57 8.63
N TYR A 46 16.52 9.75 8.62
CA TYR A 46 17.18 9.37 7.38
C TYR A 46 16.43 8.22 6.72
N LEU A 47 15.93 8.44 5.50
CA LEU A 47 15.34 7.38 4.69
C LEU A 47 16.42 6.75 3.79
N GLU A 48 16.70 5.47 4.01
CA GLU A 48 17.56 4.71 3.13
C GLU A 48 16.97 4.66 1.71
N PRO A 49 17.79 4.56 0.65
CA PRO A 49 17.29 4.66 -0.73
C PRO A 49 16.19 3.66 -1.11
N GLN A 50 16.12 2.49 -0.47
CA GLN A 50 15.06 1.51 -0.70
C GLN A 50 13.74 1.96 -0.06
N ILE A 51 13.79 2.39 1.20
CA ILE A 51 12.63 2.91 1.95
C ILE A 51 12.12 4.21 1.31
N ALA A 52 13.03 5.10 0.90
CA ALA A 52 12.67 6.34 0.20
C ALA A 52 11.88 6.07 -1.09
N LYS A 53 12.28 5.06 -1.88
CA LYS A 53 11.54 4.66 -3.08
C LYS A 53 10.14 4.11 -2.75
N GLU A 54 10.02 3.34 -1.68
CA GLU A 54 8.70 2.85 -1.23
C GLU A 54 7.82 4.00 -0.78
N PHE A 55 8.35 4.93 0.02
CA PHE A 55 7.65 6.13 0.47
C PHE A 55 7.18 7.02 -0.71
N ASP A 56 8.04 7.20 -1.72
CA ASP A 56 7.69 7.92 -2.95
C ASP A 56 6.55 7.24 -3.69
N LEU A 57 6.55 5.90 -3.76
CA LEU A 57 5.46 5.14 -4.38
C LEU A 57 4.16 5.33 -3.58
N GLU A 58 4.19 5.22 -2.26
CA GLU A 58 3.02 5.38 -1.40
C GLU A 58 2.39 6.77 -1.55
N THR A 59 3.21 7.82 -1.58
CA THR A 59 2.77 9.21 -1.81
C THR A 59 2.05 9.36 -3.16
N ARG A 60 2.48 8.57 -4.17
CA ARG A 60 1.85 8.50 -5.50
C ARG A 60 0.66 7.55 -5.55
N GLY A 61 0.20 7.02 -4.42
CA GLY A 61 -0.92 6.08 -4.33
C GLY A 61 -0.59 4.68 -4.89
N LYS A 62 0.70 4.33 -4.92
CA LYS A 62 1.21 3.05 -5.41
C LYS A 62 1.79 2.24 -4.27
N PHE A 63 1.51 0.95 -4.25
CA PHE A 63 2.12 0.01 -3.30
C PHE A 63 2.81 -1.11 -4.05
N VAL A 64 4.00 -1.52 -3.59
CA VAL A 64 4.69 -2.68 -4.15
C VAL A 64 4.11 -3.96 -3.55
N GLY A 65 3.61 -4.84 -4.40
CA GLY A 65 3.09 -6.13 -3.97
C GLY A 65 2.54 -6.94 -5.13
N ILE A 66 1.56 -7.78 -4.83
CA ILE A 66 0.90 -8.63 -5.83
C ILE A 66 -0.38 -8.01 -6.39
N GLY A 67 -0.87 -6.90 -5.84
CA GLY A 67 -2.10 -6.26 -6.32
C GLY A 67 -3.38 -7.00 -5.92
N ALA A 68 -3.50 -7.37 -4.65
CA ALA A 68 -4.72 -7.95 -4.09
C ALA A 68 -5.01 -7.38 -2.69
N ARG A 69 -6.29 -7.22 -2.36
CA ARG A 69 -6.80 -6.94 -1.01
C ARG A 69 -7.09 -8.27 -0.32
N LEU A 70 -6.56 -8.44 0.88
CA LEU A 70 -6.69 -9.66 1.67
C LEU A 70 -7.56 -9.42 2.89
N GLN A 71 -8.33 -10.43 3.25
CA GLN A 71 -9.09 -10.53 4.48
C GLN A 71 -8.58 -11.73 5.29
N GLY A 72 -8.66 -11.64 6.63
CA GLY A 72 -8.25 -12.76 7.49
C GLY A 72 -9.15 -13.98 7.29
N ASP A 73 -8.55 -15.16 7.33
CA ASP A 73 -9.24 -16.45 7.24
C ASP A 73 -8.58 -17.43 8.23
N PRO A 74 -9.31 -18.34 8.87
CA PRO A 74 -8.71 -19.33 9.78
C PRO A 74 -7.58 -20.15 9.14
N LEU A 75 -7.64 -20.38 7.83
CA LEU A 75 -6.62 -21.13 7.07
C LEU A 75 -5.48 -20.24 6.56
N GLY A 76 -5.54 -18.92 6.76
CA GLY A 76 -4.53 -17.96 6.32
C GLY A 76 -5.14 -16.60 5.93
N ALA A 77 -5.05 -16.25 4.64
CA ALA A 77 -5.62 -15.01 4.13
C ALA A 77 -6.48 -15.25 2.88
N ARG A 78 -7.74 -14.84 2.93
CA ARG A 78 -8.66 -14.89 1.78
C ARG A 78 -8.49 -13.65 0.91
N VAL A 79 -8.46 -13.85 -0.40
CA VAL A 79 -8.44 -12.79 -1.40
C VAL A 79 -9.85 -12.21 -1.49
N ASP A 80 -10.00 -10.97 -1.05
CA ASP A 80 -11.25 -10.23 -1.13
C ASP A 80 -11.40 -9.61 -2.52
N THR A 81 -10.42 -8.79 -2.93
CA THR A 81 -10.43 -8.09 -4.21
C THR A 81 -9.09 -8.27 -4.94
N VAL A 82 -9.12 -8.44 -6.25
CA VAL A 82 -7.92 -8.46 -7.11
C VAL A 82 -7.95 -7.22 -7.99
N PHE A 83 -6.88 -6.43 -8.00
CA PHE A 83 -6.79 -5.25 -8.86
C PHE A 83 -6.52 -5.67 -10.31
N GLU A 84 -7.27 -5.14 -11.28
CA GLU A 84 -7.24 -5.58 -12.69
C GLU A 84 -5.85 -5.47 -13.33
N GLU A 85 -5.11 -4.39 -13.07
CA GLU A 85 -3.75 -4.18 -13.59
C GLU A 85 -2.65 -4.84 -12.72
N GLY A 86 -3.04 -5.60 -11.69
CA GLY A 86 -2.14 -6.18 -10.70
C GLY A 86 -1.49 -7.51 -11.13
N PRO A 87 -0.30 -7.85 -10.61
CA PRO A 87 0.34 -9.16 -10.83
C PRO A 87 -0.55 -10.36 -10.49
N ALA A 88 -1.36 -10.27 -9.43
CA ALA A 88 -2.28 -11.31 -8.98
C ALA A 88 -3.32 -11.65 -10.06
N ARG A 89 -3.87 -10.65 -10.76
CA ARG A 89 -4.79 -10.86 -11.89
C ARG A 89 -4.12 -11.61 -13.02
N ARG A 90 -2.94 -11.16 -13.44
CA ARG A 90 -2.15 -11.80 -14.51
C ARG A 90 -1.71 -13.22 -14.14
N GLY A 91 -1.45 -13.47 -12.86
CA GLY A 91 -1.13 -14.80 -12.32
C GLY A 91 -2.33 -15.70 -12.07
N GLY A 92 -3.54 -15.29 -12.46
CA GLY A 92 -4.74 -16.11 -12.36
C GLY A 92 -5.34 -16.23 -10.95
N VAL A 93 -4.92 -15.38 -10.01
CA VAL A 93 -5.53 -15.26 -8.69
C VAL A 93 -6.91 -14.60 -8.82
N ARG A 94 -7.87 -15.08 -8.04
CA ARG A 94 -9.26 -14.63 -8.09
C ARG A 94 -9.77 -14.27 -6.70
N ALA A 95 -10.76 -13.39 -6.66
CA ALA A 95 -11.53 -13.16 -5.45
C ALA A 95 -12.13 -14.49 -4.96
N GLY A 96 -12.03 -14.72 -3.65
CA GLY A 96 -12.45 -15.97 -3.01
C GLY A 96 -11.37 -17.04 -2.87
N ASP A 97 -10.17 -16.87 -3.46
CA ASP A 97 -9.04 -17.76 -3.21
C ASP A 97 -8.52 -17.58 -1.77
N THR A 98 -8.06 -18.66 -1.13
CA THR A 98 -7.42 -18.60 0.20
C THR A 98 -5.94 -18.91 0.07
N ILE A 99 -5.10 -17.97 0.49
CA ILE A 99 -3.64 -18.12 0.60
C ILE A 99 -3.34 -18.92 1.86
N VAL A 100 -2.81 -20.12 1.67
CA VAL A 100 -2.42 -21.03 2.75
C VAL A 100 -0.91 -21.18 2.90
N GLY A 101 -0.14 -20.71 1.91
CA GLY A 101 1.33 -20.64 2.01
C GLY A 101 1.97 -19.52 1.19
N VAL A 102 3.12 -19.05 1.67
CA VAL A 102 3.95 -18.01 1.04
C VAL A 102 5.42 -18.46 1.07
N ASP A 103 6.05 -18.51 -0.10
CA ASP A 103 7.45 -18.95 -0.30
C ASP A 103 7.78 -20.29 0.39
N GLY A 104 6.83 -21.23 0.33
CA GLY A 104 6.95 -22.57 0.91
C GLY A 104 6.67 -22.64 2.42
N LYS A 105 6.36 -21.52 3.07
CA LYS A 105 5.94 -21.48 4.48
C LYS A 105 4.42 -21.50 4.58
N SER A 106 3.86 -22.38 5.40
CA SER A 106 2.44 -22.35 5.74
C SER A 106 2.13 -21.05 6.50
N VAL A 107 1.01 -20.40 6.16
CA VAL A 107 0.55 -19.15 6.79
C VAL A 107 -0.77 -19.32 7.54
N GLY A 108 -1.22 -20.56 7.74
CA GLY A 108 -2.43 -20.85 8.50
C GLY A 108 -2.33 -20.36 9.95
N GLY A 109 -3.40 -19.72 10.43
CA GLY A 109 -3.47 -19.15 11.79
C GLY A 109 -2.66 -17.87 12.03
N LEU A 110 -1.86 -17.39 11.06
CA LEU A 110 -1.16 -16.11 11.19
C LEU A 110 -2.14 -14.93 11.02
N PRO A 111 -1.89 -13.81 11.72
CA PRO A 111 -2.67 -12.60 11.48
C PRO A 111 -2.42 -12.08 10.06
N THR A 112 -3.47 -11.57 9.41
CA THR A 112 -3.42 -11.04 8.03
C THR A 112 -2.28 -10.04 7.82
N THR A 113 -1.95 -9.24 8.84
CA THR A 113 -0.87 -8.24 8.80
C THR A 113 0.51 -8.87 8.60
N GLU A 114 0.78 -10.03 9.20
CA GLU A 114 2.03 -10.76 9.01
C GLU A 114 2.09 -11.41 7.63
N ILE A 115 0.97 -11.97 7.17
CA ILE A 115 0.86 -12.56 5.83
C ILE A 115 1.12 -11.50 4.76
N VAL A 116 0.54 -10.31 4.92
CA VAL A 116 0.78 -9.16 4.02
C VAL A 116 2.26 -8.77 4.00
N LYS A 117 2.96 -8.79 5.14
CA LYS A 117 4.41 -8.50 5.18
C LYS A 117 5.24 -9.52 4.40
N LEU A 118 4.87 -10.81 4.43
CA LEU A 118 5.55 -11.86 3.65
C LEU A 118 5.29 -11.72 2.14
N ILE A 119 4.09 -11.30 1.77
CA ILE A 119 3.69 -11.11 0.37
C ILE A 119 4.34 -9.85 -0.21
N ARG A 120 4.43 -8.77 0.58
CA ARG A 120 5.18 -7.56 0.24
C ARG A 120 6.68 -7.86 0.15
N GLY A 121 7.41 -6.95 -0.48
CA GLY A 121 8.85 -7.08 -0.69
C GLY A 121 9.31 -6.21 -1.85
N GLU A 122 10.60 -6.27 -2.14
CA GLU A 122 11.23 -5.40 -3.14
C GLU A 122 10.62 -5.60 -4.54
N ALA A 123 10.38 -4.49 -5.23
CA ALA A 123 9.83 -4.49 -6.58
C ALA A 123 10.76 -5.26 -7.53
N GLY A 124 10.17 -6.10 -8.39
CA GLY A 124 10.90 -6.95 -9.33
C GLY A 124 11.27 -8.33 -8.79
N THR A 125 11.20 -8.55 -7.48
CA THR A 125 11.37 -9.90 -6.89
C THR A 125 10.13 -10.77 -7.11
N PHE A 126 10.26 -12.07 -6.88
CA PHE A 126 9.16 -13.03 -7.02
C PHE A 126 8.69 -13.54 -5.67
N VAL A 127 7.40 -13.82 -5.57
CA VAL A 127 6.76 -14.53 -4.45
C VAL A 127 6.02 -15.74 -4.98
N SER A 128 6.15 -16.87 -4.31
CA SER A 128 5.36 -18.08 -4.56
C SER A 128 4.23 -18.16 -3.56
N LEU A 129 2.99 -18.17 -4.03
CA LEU A 129 1.80 -18.37 -3.20
C LEU A 129 1.26 -19.77 -3.40
N GLU A 130 0.75 -20.36 -2.33
CA GLU A 130 -0.04 -21.58 -2.34
C GLU A 130 -1.49 -21.24 -2.01
N LEU A 131 -2.39 -21.56 -2.94
CA LEU A 131 -3.78 -21.11 -2.95
C LEU A 131 -4.74 -22.31 -2.92
N ILE A 132 -5.83 -22.15 -2.18
CA ILE A 132 -7.00 -23.02 -2.22
C ILE A 132 -8.14 -22.27 -2.89
N ARG A 133 -8.79 -22.89 -3.87
CA ARG A 133 -9.95 -22.34 -4.58
C ARG A 133 -11.13 -23.28 -4.46
N LYS A 134 -12.30 -22.75 -4.10
CA LYS A 134 -13.54 -23.54 -4.06
C LYS A 134 -13.80 -24.17 -5.43
N GLY A 135 -13.98 -25.49 -5.45
CA GLY A 135 -14.18 -26.28 -6.69
C GLY A 135 -12.89 -26.79 -7.34
N VAL A 136 -11.71 -26.51 -6.77
CA VAL A 136 -10.44 -27.13 -7.15
C VAL A 136 -10.02 -28.06 -6.01
N GLU A 137 -9.88 -29.37 -6.30
CA GLU A 137 -9.65 -30.38 -5.25
C GLU A 137 -8.30 -30.24 -4.54
N LYS A 138 -7.28 -29.70 -5.22
CA LYS A 138 -5.92 -29.60 -4.69
C LYS A 138 -5.46 -28.14 -4.61
N PRO A 139 -4.70 -27.77 -3.57
CA PRO A 139 -3.99 -26.50 -3.55
C PRO A 139 -3.09 -26.37 -4.78
N PHE A 140 -2.99 -25.17 -5.33
CA PHE A 140 -2.13 -24.88 -6.48
C PHE A 140 -1.19 -23.72 -6.15
N LYS A 141 -0.02 -23.72 -6.81
CA LYS A 141 1.00 -22.71 -6.61
C LYS A 141 1.01 -21.71 -7.75
N VAL A 142 1.13 -20.43 -7.42
CA VAL A 142 1.33 -19.35 -8.38
C VAL A 142 2.59 -18.59 -8.01
N ARG A 143 3.40 -18.27 -9.02
CA ARG A 143 4.59 -17.43 -8.85
C ARG A 143 4.30 -16.06 -9.43
N LEU A 144 4.30 -15.05 -8.59
CA LEU A 144 3.97 -13.68 -8.94
C LEU A 144 5.20 -12.79 -8.83
N LYS A 145 5.34 -11.85 -9.76
CA LYS A 145 6.35 -10.79 -9.68
C LYS A 145 5.78 -9.64 -8.85
N ARG A 146 6.53 -9.16 -7.87
CA ARG A 146 6.16 -7.98 -7.06
C ARG A 146 6.33 -6.73 -7.92
N GLU A 147 5.28 -5.93 -8.03
CA GLU A 147 5.27 -4.71 -8.84
C GLU A 147 4.51 -3.58 -8.13
N PRO A 148 4.80 -2.31 -8.45
CA PRO A 148 3.98 -1.19 -8.01
C PRO A 148 2.57 -1.29 -8.59
N VAL A 149 1.55 -1.32 -7.72
CA VAL A 149 0.14 -1.37 -8.10
C VAL A 149 -0.54 -0.11 -7.60
N VAL A 150 -1.32 0.53 -8.48
CA VAL A 150 -2.14 1.70 -8.12
C VAL A 150 -3.34 1.22 -7.32
N THR A 151 -3.49 1.74 -6.11
CA THR A 151 -4.67 1.47 -5.29
C THR A 151 -5.66 2.62 -5.42
N PRO A 152 -6.97 2.35 -5.53
CA PRO A 152 -7.97 3.41 -5.45
C PRO A 152 -7.91 4.04 -4.06
N SER A 153 -7.72 5.37 -4.04
CA SER A 153 -7.74 6.22 -2.86
C SER A 153 -9.15 6.70 -2.51
N VAL A 154 -10.08 6.58 -3.46
CA VAL A 154 -11.50 6.92 -3.29
C VAL A 154 -12.39 5.76 -3.70
N GLU A 155 -13.36 5.41 -2.85
CA GLU A 155 -14.43 4.47 -3.15
C GLU A 155 -15.79 5.19 -3.15
N PHE A 156 -16.66 4.85 -4.08
CA PHE A 156 -18.01 5.39 -4.20
C PHE A 156 -19.05 4.28 -4.12
N LYS A 157 -20.10 4.48 -3.33
CA LYS A 157 -21.28 3.61 -3.30
C LYS A 157 -22.56 4.43 -3.16
N MET A 158 -23.62 3.96 -3.79
CA MET A 158 -24.98 4.46 -3.52
C MET A 158 -25.54 3.74 -2.30
N ILE A 159 -26.17 4.48 -1.39
CA ILE A 159 -26.89 3.87 -0.28
C ILE A 159 -28.21 3.29 -0.82
N GLU A 160 -28.41 1.99 -0.66
CA GLU A 160 -29.64 1.32 -1.10
C GLU A 160 -30.88 1.97 -0.47
N GLY A 161 -31.90 2.23 -1.29
CA GLY A 161 -33.15 2.87 -0.85
C GLY A 161 -33.07 4.38 -0.60
N ALA A 162 -31.91 5.03 -0.79
CA ALA A 162 -31.76 6.47 -0.65
C ALA A 162 -31.08 7.10 -1.87
N LEU A 163 -31.45 8.35 -2.18
CA LEU A 163 -30.73 9.15 -3.19
C LEU A 163 -29.48 9.81 -2.59
N ILE A 164 -28.68 9.05 -1.86
CA ILE A 164 -27.48 9.51 -1.17
C ILE A 164 -26.28 8.71 -1.70
N GLY A 165 -25.31 9.42 -2.27
CA GLY A 165 -24.01 8.86 -2.62
C GLY A 165 -23.05 8.98 -1.44
N TYR A 166 -22.40 7.88 -1.09
CA TYR A 166 -21.33 7.84 -0.10
C TYR A 166 -19.97 7.76 -0.80
N VAL A 167 -19.14 8.77 -0.58
CA VAL A 167 -17.76 8.81 -1.05
C VAL A 167 -16.85 8.61 0.16
N SER A 168 -16.03 7.57 0.12
CA SER A 168 -15.00 7.29 1.14
C SER A 168 -13.63 7.64 0.58
N VAL A 169 -12.91 8.52 1.26
CA VAL A 169 -11.49 8.76 0.99
C VAL A 169 -10.69 7.87 1.92
N ILE A 170 -10.03 6.87 1.36
CA ILE A 170 -9.26 5.85 2.09
C ILE A 170 -7.87 6.38 2.43
N SER A 171 -7.29 7.16 1.51
CA SER A 171 -5.98 7.78 1.68
C SER A 171 -5.89 9.07 0.87
N PHE A 172 -4.97 9.94 1.27
CA PHE A 172 -4.61 11.13 0.52
C PHE A 172 -3.30 10.86 -0.23
N SER A 173 -3.39 10.82 -1.55
CA SER A 173 -2.29 10.53 -2.47
C SER A 173 -2.46 11.36 -3.74
N GLU A 174 -1.43 11.38 -4.60
CA GLU A 174 -1.46 12.12 -5.87
C GLU A 174 -2.77 11.94 -6.69
N PRO A 175 -3.32 10.71 -6.89
CA PRO A 175 -4.55 10.52 -7.68
C PRO A 175 -5.86 10.88 -6.93
N THR A 176 -5.82 11.21 -5.64
CA THR A 176 -7.04 11.36 -4.83
C THR A 176 -7.98 12.44 -5.34
N THR A 177 -7.45 13.58 -5.76
CA THR A 177 -8.27 14.69 -6.28
C THR A 177 -9.04 14.29 -7.54
N GLU A 178 -8.39 13.61 -8.47
CA GLU A 178 -9.01 13.15 -9.71
C GLU A 178 -10.02 12.04 -9.44
N GLN A 179 -9.66 11.06 -8.62
CA GLN A 179 -10.57 9.96 -8.24
C GLN A 179 -11.80 10.48 -7.50
N PHE A 180 -11.65 11.48 -6.64
CA PHE A 180 -12.77 12.12 -5.95
C PHE A 180 -13.69 12.87 -6.93
N ALA A 181 -13.11 13.62 -7.88
CA ALA A 181 -13.87 14.31 -8.90
C ALA A 181 -14.65 13.34 -9.80
N ASN A 182 -14.06 12.19 -10.15
CA ASN A 182 -14.70 11.15 -10.96
C ASN A 182 -15.77 10.36 -10.17
N ALA A 183 -15.54 10.13 -8.87
CA ALA A 183 -16.50 9.49 -7.97
C ALA A 183 -17.76 10.35 -7.73
N CYS A 184 -17.66 11.67 -7.90
CA CYS A 184 -18.78 12.60 -7.77
C CYS A 184 -19.30 12.99 -9.17
N PRO A 185 -20.27 12.24 -9.75
CA PRO A 185 -20.75 12.53 -11.10
C PRO A 185 -21.33 13.95 -11.18
N SER A 186 -20.99 14.66 -12.26
CA SER A 186 -21.47 16.02 -12.57
C SER A 186 -23.00 16.11 -12.72
N SER A 187 -23.71 14.99 -12.81
CA SER A 187 -25.18 14.91 -12.75
C SER A 187 -25.75 15.29 -11.37
N ALA A 188 -24.95 15.23 -10.30
CA ALA A 188 -25.30 15.85 -9.02
C ALA A 188 -25.28 17.38 -9.07
N ARG A 189 -24.62 17.97 -10.07
CA ARG A 189 -24.49 19.42 -10.30
C ARG A 189 -25.56 19.98 -11.26
N ASN A 190 -26.08 19.17 -12.18
CA ASN A 190 -27.07 19.57 -13.19
C ASN A 190 -28.36 18.75 -13.04
N ARG A 191 -29.22 19.11 -12.08
CA ARG A 191 -30.64 18.79 -12.17
C ARG A 191 -31.40 20.02 -12.71
N PRO A 192 -32.26 19.87 -13.73
CA PRO A 192 -33.09 20.97 -14.21
C PRO A 192 -33.96 21.48 -13.06
N ARG A 193 -34.13 22.81 -12.97
CA ARG A 193 -35.03 23.45 -12.00
C ARG A 193 -36.36 22.73 -12.03
N ALA A 194 -36.72 22.06 -10.94
CA ALA A 194 -38.07 21.56 -10.75
C ALA A 194 -39.00 22.78 -10.77
N SER A 195 -39.76 22.92 -11.85
CA SER A 195 -40.87 23.86 -11.92
C SER A 195 -41.95 23.42 -10.94
N SER A 196 -42.31 24.34 -10.05
CA SER A 196 -43.58 24.45 -9.33
C SER A 196 -44.06 23.24 -8.52
N SER A 197 -43.67 23.18 -7.25
CA SER A 197 -44.54 23.52 -6.10
C SER A 197 -44.11 22.75 -4.84
N THR A 198 -44.05 23.48 -3.72
CA THR A 198 -43.83 22.98 -2.35
C THR A 198 -42.38 22.89 -1.86
N SER A 199 -41.93 24.06 -1.39
CA SER A 199 -40.98 24.34 -0.30
C SER A 199 -40.35 23.16 0.47
N ALA A 200 -39.03 23.01 0.35
CA ALA A 200 -38.07 22.81 1.45
C ALA A 200 -36.65 22.80 0.87
N ALA A 201 -35.98 23.96 0.92
CA ALA A 201 -34.63 24.13 0.42
C ALA A 201 -33.61 23.44 1.33
N ILE A 202 -32.90 22.43 0.81
CA ILE A 202 -31.60 22.01 1.32
C ILE A 202 -30.58 22.28 0.21
N ARG A 203 -29.86 23.40 0.35
CA ARG A 203 -28.66 23.71 -0.43
C ARG A 203 -27.52 22.81 0.05
N ALA A 204 -27.16 21.81 -0.73
CA ALA A 204 -25.82 21.21 -0.65
C ALA A 204 -24.97 21.83 -1.77
N GLY A 205 -24.38 22.99 -1.48
CA GLY A 205 -23.43 23.64 -2.38
C GLY A 205 -22.03 23.09 -2.16
N CYS A 206 -21.51 22.27 -3.06
CA CYS A 206 -20.07 22.10 -3.20
C CYS A 206 -19.53 23.31 -3.98
N SER A 207 -19.13 24.37 -3.26
CA SER A 207 -18.42 25.51 -3.83
C SER A 207 -16.96 25.13 -4.07
N LYS A 208 -16.48 25.26 -5.31
CA LYS A 208 -15.04 25.36 -5.58
C LYS A 208 -14.50 26.59 -4.83
N SER A 209 -13.54 26.40 -3.94
CA SER A 209 -12.66 27.50 -3.51
C SER A 209 -11.72 27.82 -4.68
N PRO A 210 -11.66 29.07 -5.18
CA PRO A 210 -10.57 29.48 -6.03
C PRO A 210 -9.29 29.59 -5.18
N SER A 211 -8.18 29.21 -5.81
CA SER A 211 -6.79 29.38 -5.37
C SER A 211 -6.48 30.74 -4.79
#